data_AF-A0A950GE22-F1
#
_entry.id   AF-A0A950GE22-F1
#
_cell.length_a   1.000
_cell.length_b   1.000
_cell.length_c   1.000
_cell.angle_alpha   90.00
_cell.angle_beta   90.00
_cell.angle_gamma   90.00
#
_symmetry.space_group_name_H-M   'P 1'
#
loop_
_entity.id
_entity.type
_entity.pdbx_description
1 polymer ?
#
loop_
_entity_poly.entity_id
_entity_poly.type
_entity_poly.pdbx_seq_one_letter_code
_entity_poly.pdbx_strand_id
1 'polypeptide(L)'
;MHPPVTNAVLPASCYVDVIVPPHSDKLVVLQRYRPVASGHKALRAFACGSKLCEIYDSIRPHGRICDNYAGAQACQSHVIARGESMATGNTELPTVRVLAFAASLRAESLNSRLIELAAKQLDAAGTKVDLALMREFDCPSYDGDVQEKSGFPDGAERLRHRLDAAHALVISAPEYNFSMPGVLKNVVDWVSRYQPQPLKDKRALLLSASPSMAGGNRGLWALRVPLEHLGVHVYPDMFSLAKAHEAFADDGRIADPQLQERFERTLRDLVALTEAAVHYPCAKSAWIEFLGEHPDPALDRLQE
;
A
#
# COMPACT_ATOMS: atom_id res chain seq x y z
N MET A 1 -47.52 -17.11 -21.26
CA MET A 1 -46.63 -18.28 -21.10
C MET A 1 -45.70 -18.31 -22.30
N HIS A 2 -44.45 -17.90 -22.11
CA HIS A 2 -43.33 -18.28 -22.96
C HIS A 2 -42.11 -18.54 -22.06
N PRO A 3 -41.21 -19.45 -22.46
CA PRO A 3 -40.57 -20.40 -21.56
C PRO A 3 -39.07 -20.05 -21.32
N PRO A 4 -38.27 -20.94 -20.71
CA PRO A 4 -37.39 -20.62 -19.59
C PRO A 4 -36.08 -19.91 -19.99
N VAL A 5 -35.66 -18.94 -19.18
CA VAL A 5 -34.25 -18.53 -19.10
C VAL A 5 -33.53 -19.57 -18.26
N THR A 6 -32.81 -20.50 -18.90
CA THR A 6 -31.80 -21.33 -18.25
C THR A 6 -30.46 -20.61 -18.25
N ASN A 7 -29.94 -20.36 -17.04
CA ASN A 7 -28.60 -19.88 -16.76
C ASN A 7 -27.49 -20.76 -17.38
N ALA A 8 -26.41 -20.13 -17.84
CA ALA A 8 -25.08 -20.72 -17.88
C ALA A 8 -24.02 -19.63 -17.56
N VAL A 9 -23.01 -20.04 -16.81
CA VAL A 9 -22.13 -19.26 -15.92
C VAL A 9 -20.69 -19.22 -16.49
N LEU A 10 -20.09 -18.01 -16.56
CA LEU A 10 -18.64 -17.59 -16.46
C LEU A 10 -17.54 -18.23 -17.36
N PRO A 11 -16.29 -17.69 -17.46
CA PRO A 11 -15.73 -16.33 -17.18
C PRO A 11 -14.85 -15.76 -18.35
N ALA A 12 -14.51 -14.46 -18.31
CA ALA A 12 -13.29 -13.96 -18.97
C ALA A 12 -12.61 -12.88 -18.10
N SER A 13 -11.56 -13.30 -17.40
CA SER A 13 -10.68 -12.49 -16.55
C SER A 13 -9.74 -11.63 -17.40
N CYS A 14 -9.63 -10.35 -17.06
CA CYS A 14 -8.52 -9.50 -17.49
C CYS A 14 -7.44 -9.58 -16.41
N TYR A 15 -6.22 -9.97 -16.78
CA TYR A 15 -5.06 -9.95 -15.89
C TYR A 15 -4.12 -8.81 -16.31
N VAL A 16 -3.65 -8.05 -15.32
CA VAL A 16 -2.55 -7.11 -15.48
C VAL A 16 -1.30 -7.84 -14.99
N ASP A 17 -0.42 -8.21 -15.92
CA ASP A 17 0.88 -8.79 -15.56
C ASP A 17 1.89 -7.65 -15.39
N VAL A 18 2.30 -7.40 -14.15
CA VAL A 18 3.47 -6.57 -13.84
C VAL A 18 4.69 -7.47 -13.93
N ILE A 19 5.45 -7.38 -15.03
CA ILE A 19 6.69 -8.14 -15.18
C ILE A 19 7.84 -7.24 -14.73
N VAL A 20 8.47 -7.61 -13.61
CA VAL A 20 9.75 -7.02 -13.17
C VAL A 20 10.86 -7.97 -13.62
N PRO A 21 11.70 -7.61 -14.62
CA PRO A 21 12.82 -8.45 -15.01
C PRO A 21 13.83 -8.53 -13.85
N PRO A 22 14.44 -9.69 -13.59
CA PRO A 22 15.26 -9.92 -12.39
C PRO A 22 16.57 -9.10 -12.33
N HIS A 23 16.90 -8.29 -13.36
CA HIS A 23 18.15 -7.52 -13.42
C HIS A 23 18.00 -6.15 -14.12
N SER A 24 16.86 -5.46 -14.02
CA SER A 24 16.72 -4.11 -14.61
C SER A 24 16.13 -3.08 -13.64
N ASP A 25 16.79 -1.92 -13.55
CA ASP A 25 16.33 -0.73 -12.82
C ASP A 25 15.13 -0.01 -13.50
N LYS A 26 14.37 -0.72 -14.34
CA LYS A 26 13.25 -0.20 -15.10
C LYS A 26 12.06 -1.13 -14.98
N LEU A 27 10.94 -0.59 -14.47
CA LEU A 27 9.65 -1.25 -14.54
C LEU A 27 9.05 -1.02 -15.93
N VAL A 28 8.69 -2.10 -16.63
CA VAL A 28 7.95 -2.03 -17.89
C VAL A 28 6.55 -2.57 -17.63
N VAL A 29 5.55 -1.67 -17.59
CA VAL A 29 4.15 -2.08 -17.50
C VAL A 29 3.67 -2.39 -18.92
N LEU A 30 3.39 -3.66 -19.20
CA LEU A 30 2.83 -4.12 -20.48
C LEU A 30 1.35 -4.46 -20.28
N GLN A 31 0.47 -3.61 -20.78
CA GLN A 31 -0.95 -3.94 -20.84
C GLN A 31 -1.23 -4.75 -22.11
N ARG A 32 -1.49 -6.06 -21.98
CA ARG A 32 -1.92 -6.90 -23.11
C ARG A 32 -3.45 -6.85 -23.24
N TYR A 33 -3.93 -6.24 -24.31
CA TYR A 33 -5.31 -6.45 -24.77
C TYR A 33 -5.38 -7.75 -25.60
N ARG A 34 -6.34 -8.63 -25.29
CA ARG A 34 -6.82 -9.65 -26.22
C ARG A 34 -8.11 -9.11 -26.85
N PRO A 35 -8.13 -8.71 -28.13
CA PRO A 35 -9.38 -8.31 -28.77
C PRO A 35 -10.21 -9.55 -29.08
N VAL A 36 -11.50 -9.50 -28.76
CA VAL A 36 -12.48 -10.35 -29.42
C VAL A 36 -12.71 -9.73 -30.80
N ALA A 37 -12.29 -10.46 -31.84
CA ALA A 37 -12.56 -10.20 -33.26
C ALA A 37 -12.08 -8.85 -33.85
N SER A 38 -10.77 -8.72 -34.09
CA SER A 38 -10.18 -8.12 -35.31
C SER A 38 -8.65 -8.06 -35.15
N GLY A 39 -7.91 -8.46 -36.19
CA GLY A 39 -6.51 -8.87 -36.13
C GLY A 39 -5.46 -7.77 -35.96
N HIS A 40 -5.60 -6.85 -35.01
CA HIS A 40 -4.59 -5.83 -34.70
C HIS A 40 -4.09 -5.96 -33.25
N LYS A 41 -2.78 -6.18 -33.09
CA LYS A 41 -2.07 -6.13 -31.81
C LYS A 41 -1.54 -4.71 -31.62
N ALA A 42 -2.09 -3.96 -30.67
CA ALA A 42 -1.45 -2.75 -30.16
C ALA A 42 -0.74 -3.10 -28.83
N LEU A 43 0.54 -2.79 -28.75
CA LEU A 43 1.34 -2.84 -27.52
C LEU A 43 1.59 -1.39 -27.10
N ARG A 44 1.13 -1.00 -25.91
CA ARG A 44 1.55 0.23 -25.24
C ARG A 44 2.53 -0.15 -24.14
N ALA A 45 3.72 0.44 -24.17
CA ALA A 45 4.75 0.25 -23.16
C ALA A 45 4.93 1.56 -22.41
N PHE A 46 4.91 1.50 -21.08
CA PHE A 46 5.27 2.62 -20.22
C PHE A 46 6.67 2.37 -19.65
N ALA A 47 7.56 3.35 -19.77
CA ALA A 47 8.87 3.34 -19.15
C ALA A 47 8.92 4.48 -18.12
N CYS A 48 8.98 4.14 -16.84
CA CYS A 48 9.19 5.11 -15.77
C CYS A 48 10.68 5.17 -15.44
N GLY A 49 11.39 6.18 -15.97
CA GLY A 49 12.75 6.53 -15.57
C GLY A 49 12.71 7.65 -14.53
N SER A 50 13.71 7.69 -13.64
CA SER A 50 13.76 8.48 -12.42
C SER A 50 13.60 10.01 -12.55
N LYS A 51 13.39 10.59 -13.74
CA LYS A 51 13.07 12.03 -13.91
C LYS A 51 12.11 12.43 -15.03
N LEU A 52 11.60 11.54 -15.89
CA LEU A 52 10.58 11.90 -16.90
C LEU A 52 9.87 10.64 -17.40
N CYS A 53 8.54 10.62 -17.37
CA CYS A 53 7.73 9.67 -18.15
C CYS A 53 7.58 10.23 -19.56
N GLU A 54 8.29 9.67 -20.54
CA GLU A 54 8.00 9.92 -21.96
C GLU A 54 7.02 8.86 -22.48
N ILE A 55 5.93 9.31 -23.10
CA ILE A 55 4.95 8.45 -23.76
C ILE A 55 5.45 8.18 -25.18
N TYR A 56 5.74 6.92 -25.51
CA TYR A 56 6.08 6.52 -26.88
C TYR A 56 4.82 6.05 -27.62
N ASP A 57 4.23 6.93 -28.42
CA ASP A 57 3.23 6.53 -29.42
C ASP A 57 3.94 6.23 -30.75
N SER A 58 4.33 4.96 -30.94
CA SER A 58 4.23 4.21 -32.22
C SER A 58 5.25 3.06 -32.27
N ILE A 59 4.76 1.83 -32.09
CA ILE A 59 5.46 0.65 -32.60
C ILE A 59 4.53 0.00 -33.60
N ARG A 60 4.77 0.22 -34.90
CA ARG A 60 4.14 -0.60 -35.95
C ARG A 60 4.87 -1.95 -36.06
N PRO A 61 4.21 -3.03 -36.52
CA PRO A 61 4.67 -4.40 -36.28
C PRO A 61 5.86 -4.90 -37.11
N HIS A 62 6.52 -4.05 -37.91
CA HIS A 62 7.63 -4.48 -38.75
C HIS A 62 8.77 -3.46 -38.67
N GLY A 63 9.92 -3.90 -38.12
CA GLY A 63 11.08 -3.07 -37.82
C GLY A 63 11.80 -2.49 -39.04
N ARG A 64 11.29 -1.37 -39.56
CA ARG A 64 12.07 -0.40 -40.34
C ARG A 64 11.64 1.01 -39.93
N ILE A 65 12.64 1.82 -39.58
CA ILE A 65 12.48 3.27 -39.44
C ILE A 65 12.27 3.78 -40.88
N CYS A 66 11.08 4.31 -41.17
CA CYS A 66 10.80 4.84 -42.50
C CYS A 66 11.54 6.18 -42.68
N ASP A 67 12.54 6.16 -43.54
CA ASP A 67 12.89 7.30 -44.39
C ASP A 67 11.69 7.66 -45.28
N ASN A 68 11.61 8.94 -45.61
CA ASN A 68 10.72 9.59 -46.59
C ASN A 68 9.33 10.03 -46.09
N TYR A 69 9.29 11.27 -45.58
CA TYR A 69 8.28 12.24 -45.99
C TYR A 69 8.95 13.59 -46.26
N ALA A 70 8.70 14.11 -47.47
CA ALA A 70 9.16 15.41 -47.94
C ALA A 70 8.44 16.52 -47.15
N GLY A 71 9.21 17.36 -46.47
CA GLY A 71 8.71 18.41 -45.58
C GLY A 71 9.46 18.47 -44.24
N ALA A 72 10.73 18.09 -44.21
CA ALA A 72 11.59 18.20 -43.03
C ALA A 72 12.28 19.57 -43.02
N GLN A 73 11.69 20.54 -42.32
CA GLN A 73 12.46 21.61 -41.71
C GLN A 73 12.02 21.72 -40.25
N ALA A 74 13.01 21.56 -39.36
CA ALA A 74 12.92 21.60 -37.91
C ALA A 74 12.29 20.38 -37.20
N CYS A 75 12.97 19.23 -37.31
CA CYS A 75 13.08 18.34 -36.16
C CYS A 75 14.55 17.91 -36.04
N GLN A 76 15.35 18.78 -35.42
CA GLN A 76 16.71 18.42 -35.02
C GLN A 76 16.59 17.37 -33.93
N SER A 77 16.75 16.13 -34.35
CA SER A 77 16.92 14.97 -33.50
C SER A 77 18.19 15.15 -32.66
N HIS A 78 18.03 15.42 -31.36
CA HIS A 78 19.06 15.04 -30.40
C HIS A 78 19.01 13.52 -30.25
N VAL A 79 19.58 12.82 -31.23
CA VAL A 79 19.97 11.42 -31.08
C VAL A 79 21.13 11.41 -30.09
N ILE A 80 20.84 11.14 -28.81
CA ILE A 80 21.90 10.83 -27.85
C ILE A 80 22.57 9.55 -28.36
N ALA A 81 23.79 9.71 -28.85
CA ALA A 81 24.60 8.64 -29.38
C ALA A 81 24.82 7.55 -28.30
N ARG A 82 24.78 6.29 -28.75
CA ARG A 82 25.35 5.16 -28.00
C ARG A 82 26.81 5.50 -27.69
N GLY A 83 27.15 5.74 -26.42
CA GLY A 83 28.56 5.86 -26.04
C GLY A 83 28.92 6.75 -24.86
N GLU A 84 27.97 7.42 -24.20
CA GLU A 84 28.27 8.12 -22.96
C GLU A 84 27.66 7.37 -21.78
N SER A 85 28.54 6.72 -21.02
CA SER A 85 28.29 6.25 -19.66
C SER A 85 27.85 7.45 -18.82
N MET A 86 26.55 7.74 -18.84
CA MET A 86 25.95 8.63 -17.86
C MET A 86 26.15 7.97 -16.51
N ALA A 87 26.94 8.64 -15.68
CA ALA A 87 27.35 8.18 -14.36
C ALA A 87 26.21 7.41 -13.69
N THR A 88 26.47 6.14 -13.38
CA THR A 88 25.68 5.32 -12.47
C THR A 88 25.77 5.96 -11.08
N GLY A 89 25.11 7.10 -10.91
CA GLY A 89 24.73 7.60 -9.60
C GLY A 89 23.80 6.54 -9.05
N ASN A 90 24.26 5.87 -8.00
CA ASN A 90 23.50 4.85 -7.28
C ASN A 90 22.25 5.53 -6.68
N THR A 91 21.18 5.69 -7.46
CA THR A 91 19.90 6.18 -6.96
C THR A 91 19.16 5.02 -6.32
N GLU A 92 19.63 4.60 -5.15
CA GLU A 92 18.81 3.79 -4.25
C GLU A 92 17.52 4.58 -3.96
N LEU A 93 16.36 3.99 -4.29
CA LEU A 93 15.08 4.56 -3.93
C LEU A 93 15.02 4.72 -2.40
N PRO A 94 14.49 5.85 -1.88
CA PRO A 94 14.54 6.11 -0.46
C PRO A 94 13.78 5.03 0.33
N THR A 95 14.46 4.34 1.25
CA THR A 95 13.88 3.21 1.98
C THR A 95 12.55 3.56 2.65
N VAL A 96 11.53 2.72 2.42
CA VAL A 96 10.24 2.82 3.13
C VAL A 96 10.46 2.67 4.64
N ARG A 97 9.69 3.47 5.39
CA ARG A 97 9.76 3.52 6.86
C ARG A 97 8.41 3.11 7.42
N VAL A 98 8.43 2.14 8.32
CA VAL A 98 7.22 1.58 8.93
C VAL A 98 7.26 1.82 10.43
N LEU A 99 6.25 2.49 10.98
CA LEU A 99 6.00 2.52 12.41
C LEU A 99 5.21 1.26 12.79
N ALA A 100 5.81 0.40 13.60
CA ALA A 100 5.21 -0.87 14.02
C ALA A 100 4.97 -0.83 15.54
N PHE A 101 3.75 -1.08 16.01
CA PHE A 101 3.48 -1.15 17.44
C PHE A 101 2.30 -2.05 17.81
N ALA A 102 2.36 -2.65 18.99
CA ALA A 102 1.25 -3.38 19.56
C ALA A 102 0.41 -2.44 20.42
N ALA A 103 -0.91 -2.41 20.21
CA ALA A 103 -1.86 -1.61 20.96
C ALA A 103 -2.25 -2.26 22.30
N SER A 104 -1.25 -2.67 23.09
CA SER A 104 -1.43 -3.28 24.40
C SER A 104 -0.39 -2.78 25.39
N LEU A 105 -0.82 -2.52 26.63
CA LEU A 105 0.06 -2.13 27.74
C LEU A 105 0.60 -3.33 28.53
N ARG A 106 0.09 -4.54 28.27
CA ARG A 106 0.53 -5.76 28.97
C ARG A 106 1.93 -6.14 28.53
N ALA A 107 2.82 -6.47 29.47
CA ALA A 107 4.17 -6.93 29.17
C ALA A 107 4.14 -8.20 28.30
N GLU A 108 3.41 -9.22 28.77
CA GLU A 108 3.25 -10.50 28.07
C GLU A 108 2.10 -10.49 27.05
N SER A 109 2.00 -9.45 26.23
CA SER A 109 0.96 -9.38 25.20
C SER A 109 1.30 -10.25 24.00
N LEU A 110 0.36 -11.09 23.58
CA LEU A 110 0.46 -11.84 22.31
C LEU A 110 0.57 -10.91 21.09
N ASN A 111 0.03 -9.69 21.18
CA ASN A 111 0.15 -8.68 20.12
C ASN A 111 1.54 -8.06 20.09
N SER A 112 2.23 -7.96 21.24
CA SER A 112 3.65 -7.57 21.29
C SER A 112 4.52 -8.62 20.59
N ARG A 113 4.29 -9.91 20.86
CA ARG A 113 5.00 -11.01 20.16
C ARG A 113 4.75 -10.97 18.65
N LEU A 114 3.49 -10.74 18.23
CA LEU A 114 3.15 -10.67 16.81
C LEU A 114 3.78 -9.45 16.11
N ILE A 115 3.79 -8.28 16.74
CA ILE A 115 4.41 -7.09 16.13
C ILE A 115 5.93 -7.18 16.09
N GLU A 116 6.56 -7.80 17.09
CA GLU A 116 8.00 -8.07 17.07
C GLU A 116 8.38 -9.02 15.93
N LEU A 117 7.58 -10.06 15.69
CA LEU A 117 7.74 -10.93 14.52
C LEU A 117 7.56 -10.14 13.22
N ALA A 118 6.56 -9.27 13.12
CA ALA A 118 6.37 -8.42 11.94
C ALA A 118 7.58 -7.51 11.69
N ALA A 119 8.09 -6.86 12.74
CA ALA A 119 9.24 -5.97 12.67
C ALA A 119 10.49 -6.71 12.20
N LYS A 120 10.78 -7.89 12.76
CA LYS A 120 11.92 -8.72 12.33
C LYS A 120 11.84 -9.10 10.84
N GLN A 121 10.65 -9.45 10.36
CA GLN A 121 10.44 -9.89 8.98
C GLN A 121 10.55 -8.73 7.99
N LEU A 122 10.05 -7.55 8.36
CA LEU A 122 10.18 -6.32 7.58
C LEU A 122 11.64 -5.85 7.52
N ASP A 123 12.34 -5.87 8.65
CA ASP A 123 13.76 -5.50 8.75
C ASP A 123 14.64 -6.45 7.92
N ALA A 124 14.40 -7.76 8.00
CA ALA A 124 15.08 -8.76 7.16
C ALA A 124 14.81 -8.59 5.65
N ALA A 125 13.69 -7.95 5.29
CA ALA A 125 13.34 -7.60 3.91
C ALA A 125 13.88 -6.22 3.49
N GLY A 126 14.70 -5.56 4.32
CA GLY A 126 15.31 -4.26 4.02
C GLY A 126 14.41 -3.05 4.27
N THR A 127 13.26 -3.22 4.91
CA THR A 127 12.38 -2.10 5.30
C THR A 127 12.87 -1.49 6.60
N LYS A 128 12.96 -0.15 6.68
CA LYS A 128 13.34 0.51 7.94
C LYS A 128 12.16 0.49 8.91
N VAL A 129 12.27 -0.29 9.98
CA VAL A 129 11.22 -0.42 10.99
C VAL A 129 11.52 0.45 12.21
N ASP A 130 10.50 1.18 12.65
CA ASP A 130 10.46 1.91 13.89
C ASP A 130 9.50 1.18 14.84
N LEU A 131 10.04 0.32 15.71
CA LEU A 131 9.24 -0.50 16.64
C LEU A 131 8.92 0.29 17.92
N ALA A 132 7.65 0.38 18.31
CA ALA A 132 7.19 1.10 19.50
C ALA A 132 6.46 0.20 20.50
N LEU A 133 6.47 0.63 21.76
CA LEU A 133 5.60 0.17 22.80
C LEU A 133 4.43 1.16 23.00
N MET A 134 3.21 0.64 23.20
CA MET A 134 2.03 1.48 23.42
C MET A 134 2.21 2.49 24.57
N ARG A 135 2.97 2.11 25.60
CA ARG A 135 3.23 2.96 26.78
C ARG A 135 4.01 4.23 26.45
N GLU A 136 4.74 4.26 25.34
CA GLU A 136 5.41 5.49 24.88
C GLU A 136 4.39 6.55 24.47
N PHE A 137 3.19 6.12 24.07
CA PHE A 137 2.11 7.00 23.61
C PHE A 137 1.01 7.18 24.65
N ASP A 138 1.30 6.86 25.92
CA ASP A 138 0.32 7.00 26.99
C ASP A 138 -0.12 8.46 27.15
N CYS A 139 -1.43 8.65 27.23
CA CYS A 139 -2.07 9.96 27.29
C CYS A 139 -3.21 9.89 28.32
N PRO A 140 -3.50 11.00 29.03
CA PRO A 140 -4.74 11.09 29.79
C PRO A 140 -5.95 10.89 28.86
N SER A 141 -7.11 10.58 29.41
CA SER A 141 -8.34 10.57 28.62
C SER A 141 -8.49 11.90 27.87
N TYR A 142 -8.83 11.82 26.58
CA TYR A 142 -9.01 13.01 25.77
C TYR A 142 -10.07 13.93 26.38
N ASP A 143 -9.70 15.18 26.57
CA ASP A 143 -10.55 16.26 27.05
C ASP A 143 -10.19 17.52 26.28
N GLY A 144 -11.18 18.10 25.58
CA GLY A 144 -11.00 19.31 24.78
C GLY A 144 -10.61 20.52 25.61
N ASP A 145 -11.12 20.63 26.84
CA ASP A 145 -10.78 21.73 27.75
C ASP A 145 -9.33 21.61 28.22
N VAL A 146 -8.84 20.38 28.43
CA VAL A 146 -7.43 20.14 28.77
C VAL A 146 -6.54 20.47 27.59
N GLN A 147 -6.94 20.12 26.37
CA GLN A 147 -6.19 20.48 25.17
C GLN A 147 -6.04 22.00 25.03
N GLU A 148 -7.12 22.75 25.21
CA GLU A 148 -7.10 24.21 25.09
C GLU A 148 -6.23 24.88 26.16
N LYS A 149 -6.24 24.35 27.38
CA LYS A 149 -5.50 24.93 28.52
C LYS A 149 -4.02 24.54 28.55
N SER A 150 -3.72 23.28 28.26
CA SER A 150 -2.42 22.66 28.53
C SER A 150 -1.72 22.15 27.27
N GLY A 151 -2.35 22.24 26.10
CA GLY A 151 -1.80 21.75 24.85
C GLY A 151 -1.84 20.23 24.72
N PHE A 152 -0.88 19.67 23.99
CA PHE A 152 -0.81 18.24 23.71
C PHE A 152 0.07 17.50 24.73
N PRO A 153 -0.36 16.32 25.22
CA PRO A 153 0.47 15.51 26.11
C PRO A 153 1.65 14.90 25.36
N ASP A 154 2.76 14.64 26.08
CA ASP A 154 4.00 14.11 25.49
C ASP A 154 3.80 12.81 24.70
N GLY A 155 2.87 11.94 25.13
CA GLY A 155 2.55 10.70 24.42
C GLY A 155 1.99 10.96 23.02
N ALA A 156 1.14 11.98 22.88
CA ALA A 156 0.57 12.39 21.60
C ALA A 156 1.64 13.05 20.71
N GLU A 157 2.52 13.87 21.27
CA GLU A 157 3.64 14.48 20.52
C GLU A 157 4.64 13.42 20.03
N ARG A 158 4.98 12.44 20.88
CA ARG A 158 5.84 11.31 20.47
C ARG A 158 5.20 10.50 19.35
N LEU A 159 3.91 10.20 19.43
CA LEU A 159 3.22 9.50 18.35
C LEU A 159 3.22 10.33 17.07
N ARG A 160 2.89 11.64 17.16
CA ARG A 160 2.93 12.54 16.00
C ARG A 160 4.30 12.53 15.31
N HIS A 161 5.38 12.70 16.05
CA HIS A 161 6.74 12.69 15.48
C HIS A 161 7.06 11.39 14.72
N ARG A 162 6.65 10.24 15.26
CA ARG A 162 6.88 8.95 14.62
C ARG A 162 5.97 8.75 13.40
N LEU A 163 4.73 9.23 13.45
CA LEU A 163 3.83 9.27 12.29
C LEU A 163 4.39 10.15 11.17
N ASP A 164 4.90 11.33 11.49
CA ASP A 164 5.49 12.25 10.52
C ASP A 164 6.70 11.61 9.81
N ALA A 165 7.51 10.82 10.53
CA ALA A 165 8.65 10.10 9.98
C ALA A 165 8.30 8.82 9.20
N ALA A 166 7.11 8.25 9.43
CA ALA A 166 6.69 6.99 8.84
C ALA A 166 5.94 7.17 7.51
N HIS A 167 6.10 6.20 6.61
CA HIS A 167 5.30 6.09 5.38
C HIS A 167 4.10 5.15 5.57
N ALA A 168 4.26 4.14 6.42
CA ALA A 168 3.21 3.17 6.74
C ALA A 168 3.22 2.77 8.22
N LEU A 169 2.10 2.19 8.64
CA LEU A 169 1.83 1.73 10.00
C LEU A 169 1.58 0.22 9.98
N VAL A 170 2.11 -0.49 10.96
CA VAL A 170 1.68 -1.87 11.28
C VAL A 170 1.21 -1.86 12.72
N ILE A 171 -0.09 -2.09 12.93
CA ILE A 171 -0.71 -1.99 14.25
C ILE A 171 -1.22 -3.36 14.64
N SER A 172 -0.65 -3.94 15.70
CA SER A 172 -1.17 -5.18 16.28
C SER A 172 -2.09 -4.88 17.47
N ALA A 173 -3.40 -5.07 17.31
CA ALA A 173 -4.38 -4.70 18.32
C ALA A 173 -5.15 -5.91 18.88
N PRO A 174 -5.22 -6.08 20.22
CA PRO A 174 -6.15 -7.03 20.81
C PRO A 174 -7.60 -6.58 20.62
N GLU A 175 -8.52 -7.54 20.69
CA GLU A 175 -9.96 -7.28 20.74
C GLU A 175 -10.43 -7.27 22.19
N TYR A 176 -10.98 -6.14 22.65
CA TYR A 176 -11.62 -6.02 23.96
C TYR A 176 -13.11 -5.79 23.76
N ASN A 177 -13.92 -6.73 24.26
CA ASN A 177 -15.37 -6.67 24.22
C ASN A 177 -15.92 -6.29 22.83
N PHE A 178 -15.48 -7.02 21.79
CA PHE A 178 -15.94 -6.84 20.42
C PHE A 178 -15.45 -5.55 19.72
N SER A 179 -14.45 -4.86 20.28
CA SER A 179 -13.93 -3.61 19.75
C SER A 179 -12.41 -3.47 19.93
N MET A 180 -11.88 -2.35 19.45
CA MET A 180 -10.49 -1.94 19.62
C MET A 180 -10.18 -1.54 21.07
N PRO A 181 -8.90 -1.53 21.49
CA PRO A 181 -8.52 -1.10 22.83
C PRO A 181 -8.79 0.40 23.07
N GLY A 182 -9.34 0.73 24.24
CA GLY A 182 -9.61 2.13 24.60
C GLY A 182 -8.35 3.01 24.60
N VAL A 183 -7.21 2.48 25.05
CA VAL A 183 -5.92 3.20 25.03
C VAL A 183 -5.49 3.60 23.61
N LEU A 184 -5.76 2.74 22.62
CA LEU A 184 -5.46 3.03 21.22
C LEU A 184 -6.39 4.11 20.68
N LYS A 185 -7.70 3.98 20.95
CA LYS A 185 -8.67 5.00 20.53
C LYS A 185 -8.35 6.35 21.15
N ASN A 186 -7.99 6.37 22.43
CA ASN A 186 -7.65 7.59 23.15
C ASN A 186 -6.46 8.33 22.52
N VAL A 187 -5.37 7.62 22.20
CA VAL A 187 -4.22 8.28 21.55
C VAL A 187 -4.55 8.73 20.13
N VAL A 188 -5.36 7.96 19.39
CA VAL A 188 -5.84 8.36 18.05
C VAL A 188 -6.68 9.65 18.15
N ASP A 189 -7.50 9.79 19.19
CA ASP A 189 -8.31 10.98 19.42
C ASP A 189 -7.45 12.21 19.71
N TRP A 190 -6.41 12.09 20.54
CA TRP A 190 -5.42 13.15 20.74
C TRP A 190 -4.72 13.55 19.45
N VAL A 191 -4.20 12.56 18.71
CA VAL A 191 -3.45 12.81 17.45
C VAL A 191 -4.36 13.37 16.36
N SER A 192 -5.65 13.08 16.38
CA SER A 192 -6.62 13.60 15.41
C SER A 192 -6.71 15.13 15.40
N ARG A 193 -6.27 15.79 16.48
CA ARG A 193 -6.39 17.24 16.65
C ARG A 193 -5.24 18.04 16.04
N TYR A 194 -4.15 17.39 15.61
CA TYR A 194 -3.05 18.09 14.94
C TYR A 194 -3.42 18.56 13.54
N GLN A 195 -2.79 19.66 13.12
CA GLN A 195 -2.87 20.21 11.77
C GLN A 195 -1.44 20.51 11.27
N PRO A 196 -1.00 20.00 10.11
CA PRO A 196 -1.71 19.04 9.25
C PRO A 196 -1.97 17.69 9.94
N GLN A 197 -2.99 16.96 9.48
CA GLN A 197 -3.38 15.66 10.04
C GLN A 197 -2.27 14.60 9.80
N PRO A 198 -1.55 14.12 10.84
CA PRO A 198 -0.39 13.22 10.68
C PRO A 198 -0.74 11.81 10.19
N LEU A 199 -1.99 11.36 10.35
CA LEU A 199 -2.46 10.05 9.86
C LEU A 199 -2.86 10.06 8.39
N LYS A 200 -3.05 11.24 7.80
CA LYS A 200 -3.53 11.37 6.42
C LYS A 200 -2.52 10.78 5.44
N ASP A 201 -3.02 10.09 4.42
CA ASP A 201 -2.25 9.42 3.37
C ASP A 201 -1.31 8.31 3.89
N LYS A 202 -1.30 7.95 5.18
CA LYS A 202 -0.50 6.80 5.65
C LYS A 202 -1.11 5.50 5.15
N ARG A 203 -0.27 4.52 4.84
CA ARG A 203 -0.71 3.14 4.60
C ARG A 203 -0.73 2.41 5.93
N ALA A 204 -1.66 1.50 6.15
CA ALA A 204 -1.69 0.72 7.38
C ALA A 204 -2.03 -0.75 7.15
N LEU A 205 -1.36 -1.64 7.88
CA LEU A 205 -1.77 -3.02 8.04
C LEU A 205 -2.21 -3.27 9.49
N LEU A 206 -3.37 -3.89 9.64
CA LEU A 206 -3.94 -4.23 10.94
C LEU A 206 -3.73 -5.72 11.22
N LEU A 207 -3.15 -6.00 12.39
CA LEU A 207 -2.86 -7.34 12.87
C LEU A 207 -3.58 -7.57 14.20
N SER A 208 -4.00 -8.80 14.51
CA SER A 208 -4.45 -9.17 15.85
C SER A 208 -3.91 -10.53 16.26
N ALA A 209 -3.62 -10.69 17.54
CA ALA A 209 -3.35 -11.97 18.17
C ALA A 209 -4.28 -12.15 19.38
N SER A 210 -5.02 -13.25 19.40
CA SER A 210 -6.00 -13.54 20.46
C SER A 210 -5.92 -15.01 20.88
N PRO A 211 -6.13 -15.33 22.17
CA PRO A 211 -6.30 -16.72 22.58
C PRO A 211 -7.60 -17.35 22.05
N SER A 212 -8.57 -16.55 21.62
CA SER A 212 -9.84 -17.04 21.10
C SER A 212 -9.75 -17.56 19.66
N MET A 213 -10.73 -18.37 19.26
CA MET A 213 -10.88 -18.85 17.87
C MET A 213 -11.18 -17.73 16.87
N ALA A 214 -11.72 -16.60 17.32
CA ALA A 214 -12.03 -15.47 16.45
C ALA A 214 -10.80 -14.61 16.09
N GLY A 215 -9.66 -14.83 16.76
CA GLY A 215 -8.38 -14.17 16.48
C GLY A 215 -8.34 -12.65 16.72
N GLY A 216 -9.43 -12.03 17.17
CA GLY A 216 -9.53 -10.58 17.37
C GLY A 216 -9.98 -9.78 16.14
N ASN A 217 -10.50 -10.47 15.12
CA ASN A 217 -10.86 -9.88 13.84
C ASN A 217 -11.89 -8.74 13.95
N ARG A 218 -12.79 -8.76 14.93
CA ARG A 218 -13.84 -7.74 15.06
C ARG A 218 -13.27 -6.45 15.61
N GLY A 219 -12.31 -6.55 16.53
CA GLY A 219 -11.51 -5.42 16.98
C GLY A 219 -10.78 -4.72 15.83
N LEU A 220 -10.30 -5.47 14.83
CA LEU A 220 -9.66 -4.89 13.65
C LEU A 220 -10.64 -4.10 12.77
N TRP A 221 -11.84 -4.63 12.55
CA TRP A 221 -12.89 -3.88 11.84
C TRP A 221 -13.31 -2.62 12.59
N ALA A 222 -13.43 -2.67 13.91
CA ALA A 222 -13.70 -1.50 14.73
C ALA A 222 -12.58 -0.45 14.66
N LEU A 223 -11.32 -0.87 14.56
CA LEU A 223 -10.15 0.00 14.41
C LEU A 223 -10.05 0.62 13.01
N ARG A 224 -10.44 -0.11 11.96
CA ARG A 224 -10.37 0.38 10.58
C ARG A 224 -11.16 1.67 10.38
N VAL A 225 -12.38 1.72 10.90
CA VAL A 225 -13.31 2.85 10.72
C VAL A 225 -12.71 4.21 11.11
N PRO A 226 -12.20 4.42 12.34
CA PRO A 226 -11.62 5.71 12.71
C PRO A 226 -10.32 6.02 11.94
N LEU A 227 -9.50 5.02 11.60
CA LEU A 227 -8.28 5.26 10.82
C LEU A 227 -8.60 5.75 9.40
N GLU A 228 -9.52 5.07 8.70
CA GLU A 228 -9.94 5.48 7.36
C GLU A 228 -10.64 6.84 7.37
N HIS A 229 -11.42 7.15 8.42
CA HIS A 229 -12.00 8.49 8.60
C HIS A 229 -10.93 9.58 8.69
N LEU A 230 -9.78 9.30 9.32
CA LEU A 230 -8.64 10.21 9.44
C LEU A 230 -7.73 10.22 8.19
N GLY A 231 -8.10 9.51 7.13
CA GLY A 231 -7.40 9.50 5.85
C GLY A 231 -6.29 8.46 5.74
N VAL A 232 -6.26 7.45 6.62
CA VAL A 232 -5.36 6.30 6.49
C VAL A 232 -5.89 5.36 5.40
N HIS A 233 -5.02 4.91 4.51
CA HIS A 233 -5.31 3.85 3.55
C HIS A 233 -4.98 2.50 4.19
N VAL A 234 -5.97 1.90 4.85
CA VAL A 234 -5.81 0.58 5.47
C VAL A 234 -5.83 -0.48 4.37
N TYR A 235 -4.80 -1.33 4.31
CA TYR A 235 -4.69 -2.44 3.37
C TYR A 235 -5.97 -3.29 3.42
N PRO A 236 -6.55 -3.73 2.28
CA PRO A 236 -7.85 -4.41 2.28
C PRO A 236 -7.87 -5.66 3.16
N ASP A 237 -6.80 -6.45 3.11
CA ASP A 237 -6.64 -7.59 3.99
C ASP A 237 -6.10 -7.19 5.37
N MET A 238 -6.53 -7.95 6.37
CA MET A 238 -6.04 -7.89 7.73
C MET A 238 -5.59 -9.29 8.17
N PHE A 239 -4.72 -9.37 9.16
CA PHE A 239 -4.21 -10.64 9.66
C PHE A 239 -4.64 -10.86 11.11
N SER A 240 -5.24 -12.03 11.36
CA SER A 240 -5.80 -12.38 12.67
C SER A 240 -5.30 -13.76 13.07
N LEU A 241 -4.49 -13.81 14.14
CA LEU A 241 -3.93 -15.03 14.70
C LEU A 241 -4.84 -15.55 15.81
N ALA A 242 -5.63 -16.57 15.48
CA ALA A 242 -6.45 -17.31 16.43
C ALA A 242 -5.60 -18.24 17.31
N LYS A 243 -6.07 -18.52 18.53
CA LYS A 243 -5.35 -19.36 19.50
C LYS A 243 -3.87 -18.98 19.66
N ALA A 244 -3.57 -17.68 19.66
CA ALA A 244 -2.21 -17.18 19.59
C ALA A 244 -1.31 -17.58 20.79
N HIS A 245 -1.86 -18.11 21.87
CA HIS A 245 -1.07 -18.66 22.98
C HIS A 245 -0.43 -20.02 22.64
N GLU A 246 -0.96 -20.73 21.65
CA GLU A 246 -0.47 -22.03 21.15
C GLU A 246 0.11 -21.93 19.72
N ALA A 247 -0.13 -20.83 19.01
CA ALA A 247 0.16 -20.72 17.58
C ALA A 247 1.62 -20.30 17.24
N PHE A 248 2.43 -19.96 18.24
CA PHE A 248 3.84 -19.62 18.04
C PHE A 248 4.72 -20.83 18.32
N ALA A 249 5.69 -21.05 17.44
CA ALA A 249 6.77 -22.02 17.65
C ALA A 249 7.82 -21.47 18.63
N ASP A 250 8.73 -22.35 19.07
CA ASP A 250 9.80 -22.02 20.03
C ASP A 250 10.78 -20.98 19.50
N ASP A 251 10.95 -20.88 18.17
CA ASP A 251 11.77 -19.88 17.49
C ASP A 251 11.09 -18.50 17.35
N GLY A 252 9.83 -18.40 17.79
CA GLY A 252 9.01 -17.19 17.71
C GLY A 252 8.27 -16.98 16.38
N ARG A 253 8.39 -17.89 15.41
CA ARG A 253 7.57 -17.89 14.18
C ARG A 253 6.17 -18.41 14.45
N ILE A 254 5.26 -18.23 13.51
CA ILE A 254 3.95 -18.91 13.53
C ILE A 254 4.17 -20.38 13.17
N ALA A 255 3.68 -21.29 14.01
CA ALA A 255 3.93 -22.73 13.89
C ALA A 255 3.31 -23.35 12.64
N ASP A 256 2.15 -22.85 12.20
CA ASP A 256 1.51 -23.28 10.96
C ASP A 256 2.21 -22.61 9.75
N PRO A 257 2.82 -23.40 8.83
CA PRO A 257 3.56 -22.85 7.69
C PRO A 257 2.69 -22.04 6.72
N GLN A 258 1.44 -22.43 6.50
CA GLN A 258 0.53 -21.71 5.60
C GLN A 258 0.14 -20.36 6.19
N LEU A 259 -0.07 -20.33 7.50
CA LEU A 259 -0.40 -19.10 8.21
C LEU A 259 0.81 -18.16 8.28
N GLN A 260 2.01 -18.70 8.50
CA GLN A 260 3.27 -17.95 8.42
C GLN A 260 3.48 -17.35 7.02
N GLU A 261 3.25 -18.11 5.96
CA GLU A 261 3.36 -17.60 4.58
C GLU A 261 2.33 -16.49 4.31
N ARG A 262 1.08 -16.66 4.77
CA ARG A 262 0.04 -15.61 4.66
C ARG A 262 0.47 -14.35 5.39
N PHE A 263 0.99 -14.47 6.61
CA PHE A 263 1.48 -13.34 7.40
C PHE A 263 2.59 -12.58 6.66
N GLU A 264 3.60 -13.29 6.15
CA GLU A 264 4.70 -12.71 5.38
C GLU A 264 4.23 -12.05 4.09
N ARG A 265 3.29 -12.67 3.37
CA ARG A 265 2.71 -12.10 2.16
C ARG A 265 2.00 -10.79 2.45
N THR A 266 1.16 -10.73 3.48
CA THR A 266 0.44 -9.50 3.83
C THR A 266 1.39 -8.36 4.23
N LEU A 267 2.52 -8.65 4.89
CA LEU A 267 3.57 -7.66 5.17
C LEU A 267 4.23 -7.16 3.88
N ARG A 268 4.61 -8.06 2.97
CA ARG A 268 5.18 -7.70 1.67
C ARG A 268 4.24 -6.84 0.84
N ASP A 269 2.95 -7.17 0.82
CA ASP A 269 1.96 -6.43 0.06
C ASP A 269 1.77 -5.00 0.59
N LEU A 270 1.80 -4.80 1.93
CA LEU A 270 1.81 -3.47 2.53
C LEU A 270 3.03 -2.67 2.06
N VAL A 271 4.23 -3.26 2.09
CA VAL A 271 5.47 -2.60 1.67
C VAL A 271 5.39 -2.22 0.20
N ALA A 272 4.99 -3.14 -0.67
CA ALA A 272 4.83 -2.88 -2.11
C ALA A 272 3.82 -1.74 -2.38
N LEU A 273 2.68 -1.73 -1.67
CA LEU A 273 1.70 -0.64 -1.77
C LEU A 273 2.26 0.70 -1.29
N THR A 274 3.10 0.67 -0.27
CA THR A 274 3.73 1.86 0.30
C THR A 274 4.82 2.41 -0.63
N GLU A 275 5.67 1.54 -1.18
CA GLU A 275 6.67 1.90 -2.20
C GLU A 275 6.01 2.48 -3.45
N ALA A 276 4.94 1.85 -3.94
CA ALA A 276 4.17 2.36 -5.07
C ALA A 276 3.71 3.81 -4.84
N ALA A 277 3.27 4.11 -3.62
CA ALA A 277 2.79 5.43 -3.25
C ALA A 277 3.87 6.49 -3.02
N VAL A 278 5.01 6.09 -2.47
CA VAL A 278 6.11 6.99 -2.12
C VAL A 278 6.99 7.27 -3.33
N HIS A 279 7.26 6.26 -4.17
CA HIS A 279 8.22 6.36 -5.27
C HIS A 279 7.61 6.70 -6.63
N TYR A 280 6.30 6.50 -6.82
CA TYR A 280 5.64 6.72 -8.11
C TYR A 280 4.53 7.79 -8.03
N PRO A 281 4.83 9.01 -7.54
CA PRO A 281 3.83 10.08 -7.47
C PRO A 281 3.36 10.56 -8.84
N CYS A 282 4.13 10.32 -9.92
CA CYS A 282 3.72 10.66 -11.29
C CYS A 282 2.48 9.90 -11.78
N ALA A 283 2.21 8.72 -11.20
CA ALA A 283 0.93 8.03 -11.44
C ALA A 283 -0.23 8.82 -10.82
N LYS A 284 -0.05 9.45 -9.64
CA LYS A 284 -1.07 10.27 -8.97
C LYS A 284 -1.49 11.50 -9.80
N SER A 285 -0.56 12.14 -10.50
CA SER A 285 -0.83 13.34 -11.32
C SER A 285 -1.42 13.04 -12.70
N ALA A 286 -1.24 11.83 -13.24
CA ALA A 286 -1.82 11.46 -14.53
C ALA A 286 -3.32 11.12 -14.46
N TRP A 287 -3.87 10.88 -13.25
CA TRP A 287 -5.31 10.70 -13.04
C TRP A 287 -6.09 12.02 -13.00
N ILE A 288 -5.42 13.17 -13.03
CA ILE A 288 -6.02 14.50 -12.99
C ILE A 288 -5.84 15.16 -14.36
N GLU A 289 -6.58 14.65 -15.35
CA GLU A 289 -7.15 15.39 -16.49
C GLU A 289 -7.65 14.40 -17.55
N PHE A 290 -8.89 13.94 -17.37
CA PHE A 290 -9.77 13.57 -18.48
C PHE A 290 -11.18 14.14 -18.18
N LEU A 291 -11.23 15.39 -17.69
CA LEU A 291 -12.47 16.14 -17.47
C LEU A 291 -12.77 17.07 -18.66
N GLY A 292 -12.58 16.55 -19.88
CA GLY A 292 -12.80 17.30 -21.13
C GLY A 292 -13.00 16.45 -22.37
N GLU A 293 -12.56 15.18 -22.36
CA GLU A 293 -12.98 14.20 -23.35
C GLU A 293 -14.01 13.27 -22.73
N HIS A 294 -15.22 13.27 -23.28
CA HIS A 294 -16.19 12.22 -22.98
C HIS A 294 -15.57 10.86 -23.37
N PRO A 295 -15.53 9.87 -22.47
CA PRO A 295 -15.23 8.51 -22.89
C PRO A 295 -16.26 8.12 -23.97
N ASP A 296 -15.77 7.59 -25.08
CA ASP A 296 -16.59 7.00 -26.14
C ASP A 296 -17.70 6.14 -25.49
N PRO A 297 -19.00 6.34 -25.83
CA PRO A 297 -20.13 5.65 -25.20
C PRO A 297 -20.03 4.12 -25.18
N ALA A 298 -19.10 3.53 -25.94
CA ALA A 298 -18.78 2.10 -25.89
C ALA A 298 -18.10 1.61 -24.59
N LEU A 299 -17.64 2.48 -23.68
CA LEU A 299 -16.90 2.10 -22.47
C LEU A 299 -17.66 2.29 -21.14
N ASP A 300 -18.89 2.79 -21.18
CA ASP A 300 -19.69 2.93 -19.96
C ASP A 300 -20.31 1.58 -19.56
N ARG A 301 -19.85 1.02 -18.44
CA ARG A 301 -20.31 -0.30 -17.94
C ARG A 301 -21.50 -0.20 -16.99
N LEU A 302 -22.04 0.99 -16.78
CA LEU A 302 -23.25 1.21 -16.00
C LEU A 302 -24.16 2.13 -16.84
N GLN A 303 -25.03 1.52 -17.64
CA GLN A 303 -26.21 2.22 -18.16
C GLN A 303 -27.32 2.07 -17.12
N GLU A 304 -27.96 3.18 -16.74
CA GLU A 304 -29.17 3.21 -15.91
C GLU A 304 -30.34 2.45 -16.56
#